data_AF-A0A5D4RY55-F1
#
_entry.id   AF-A0A5D4RY55-F1
#
_cell.length_a   1.000
_cell.length_b   1.000
_cell.length_c   1.000
_cell.angle_alpha   90.00
_cell.angle_beta   90.00
_cell.angle_gamma   90.00
#
_symmetry.space_group_name_H-M   'P 1'
#
loop_
_entity.id
_entity.type
_entity.pdbx_description
1 polymer ?
#
loop_
_entity_poly.entity_id
_entity_poly.type
_entity_poly.pdbx_seq_one_letter_code
_entity_poly.pdbx_strand_id
1 'polypeptide(L)'
;MNLTEYRSVQHTRKTLLDFCRDLPQDDFTNENAFGWGSIRHTLVHTADCYHAWLGSFLLLKTKEPLTPKNEIKDVTLDDIVNRFGQADDYVKEVLDHFAGQMDETISRKIPWRDGVAPISMTPEKLLFHVVTHEYHHKGQVMAMVRQLGYEPPNTDVLGTPD
;
A
#
# COMPACT_ATOMS: atom_id res chain seq x y z
N MET A 1 8.11 11.82 8.20
CA MET A 1 7.14 12.17 7.14
C MET A 1 5.96 12.91 7.77
N ASN A 2 5.48 13.99 7.18
CA ASN A 2 4.31 14.75 7.63
C ASN A 2 3.11 14.59 6.67
N LEU A 3 1.96 15.18 7.00
CA LEU A 3 0.75 15.10 6.18
C LEU A 3 0.91 15.73 4.78
N THR A 4 1.70 16.79 4.63
CA THR A 4 1.96 17.41 3.32
C THR A 4 2.73 16.46 2.43
N GLU A 5 3.81 15.86 2.93
CA GLU A 5 4.58 14.86 2.17
C GLU A 5 3.72 13.63 1.82
N TYR A 6 2.84 13.21 2.74
CA TYR A 6 1.95 12.09 2.48
C TYR A 6 0.89 12.40 1.40
N ARG A 7 0.42 13.65 1.27
CA ARG A 7 -0.49 14.03 0.19
C ARG A 7 0.11 13.80 -1.20
N SER A 8 1.41 13.98 -1.37
CA SER A 8 2.09 13.62 -2.62
C SER A 8 2.03 12.11 -2.89
N VAL A 9 2.18 11.28 -1.85
CA VAL A 9 1.99 9.81 -1.95
C VAL A 9 0.56 9.51 -2.43
N GLN A 10 -0.45 10.07 -1.76
CA GLN A 10 -1.86 9.91 -2.10
C GLN A 10 -2.15 10.33 -3.55
N HIS A 11 -1.61 11.47 -3.98
CA HIS A 11 -1.81 11.99 -5.32
C HIS A 11 -1.23 11.03 -6.37
N THR A 12 0.04 10.63 -6.23
CA THR A 12 0.67 9.74 -7.20
C THR A 12 0.02 8.36 -7.26
N ARG A 13 -0.47 7.86 -6.12
CA ARG A 13 -1.28 6.64 -6.06
C ARG A 13 -2.61 6.80 -6.78
N LYS A 14 -3.32 7.90 -6.53
CA LYS A 14 -4.58 8.21 -7.20
C LYS A 14 -4.38 8.26 -8.72
N THR A 15 -3.34 8.94 -9.21
CA THR A 15 -3.01 8.99 -10.63
C THR A 15 -2.82 7.60 -11.24
N LEU A 16 -2.13 6.69 -10.55
CA LEU A 16 -2.01 5.31 -11.02
C LEU A 16 -3.36 4.57 -10.99
N LEU A 17 -4.11 4.66 -9.89
CA LEU A 17 -5.39 3.96 -9.77
C LEU A 17 -6.41 4.45 -10.80
N ASP A 18 -6.46 5.75 -11.07
CA ASP A 18 -7.29 6.33 -12.13
C ASP A 18 -6.89 5.78 -13.49
N PHE A 19 -5.59 5.72 -13.81
CA PHE A 19 -5.11 5.10 -15.04
C PHE A 19 -5.52 3.62 -15.14
N CYS A 20 -5.44 2.87 -14.03
CA CYS A 20 -5.88 1.49 -14.00
C CYS A 20 -7.40 1.32 -14.22
N ARG A 21 -8.24 2.35 -13.99
CA ARG A 21 -9.68 2.29 -14.29
C ARG A 21 -9.95 2.24 -15.79
N ASP A 22 -9.07 2.80 -16.59
CA ASP A 22 -9.22 2.87 -18.04
C ASP A 22 -8.62 1.64 -18.76
N LEU A 23 -7.92 0.76 -18.03
CA LEU A 23 -7.39 -0.48 -18.59
C LEU A 23 -8.50 -1.51 -18.86
N PRO A 24 -8.41 -2.28 -19.95
CA PRO A 24 -9.24 -3.48 -20.10
C PRO A 24 -9.09 -4.42 -18.90
N GLN A 25 -10.21 -5.02 -18.49
CA GLN A 25 -10.23 -5.93 -17.33
C GLN A 25 -9.23 -7.09 -17.48
N ASP A 26 -9.08 -7.63 -18.69
CA ASP A 26 -8.15 -8.72 -19.00
C ASP A 26 -6.69 -8.30 -18.80
N ASP A 27 -6.35 -7.04 -19.05
CA ASP A 27 -5.00 -6.49 -18.86
C ASP A 27 -4.72 -6.19 -17.38
N PHE A 28 -5.70 -5.62 -16.68
CA PHE A 28 -5.61 -5.37 -15.23
C PHE A 28 -5.40 -6.66 -14.43
N THR A 29 -5.99 -7.76 -14.91
CA THR A 29 -5.94 -9.08 -14.27
C THR A 29 -4.95 -10.04 -14.91
N ASN A 30 -4.24 -9.62 -15.96
CA ASN A 30 -3.32 -10.46 -16.73
C ASN A 30 -2.25 -11.08 -15.83
N GLU A 31 -2.27 -12.41 -15.74
CA GLU A 31 -1.27 -13.17 -14.98
C GLU A 31 0.05 -13.29 -15.76
N ASN A 32 1.15 -13.02 -15.08
CA ASN A 32 2.51 -13.08 -15.58
C ASN A 32 3.48 -13.56 -14.48
N ALA A 33 4.75 -13.75 -14.83
CA ALA A 33 5.77 -14.24 -13.90
C ALA A 33 6.47 -13.12 -13.10
N PHE A 34 6.05 -11.85 -13.27
CA PHE A 34 6.71 -10.69 -12.69
C PHE A 34 6.03 -10.26 -11.38
N GLY A 35 6.83 -9.99 -10.34
CA GLY A 35 6.34 -9.49 -9.06
C GLY A 35 5.25 -10.36 -8.44
N TRP A 36 4.08 -9.77 -8.17
CA TRP A 36 2.91 -10.45 -7.59
C TRP A 36 2.00 -11.10 -8.65
N GLY A 37 2.45 -11.18 -9.89
CA GLY A 37 1.81 -11.91 -10.97
C GLY A 37 0.79 -11.12 -11.78
N SER A 38 0.23 -10.03 -11.27
CA SER A 38 -0.62 -9.13 -12.07
C SER A 38 -0.66 -7.72 -11.45
N ILE A 39 -1.22 -6.75 -12.18
CA ILE A 39 -1.45 -5.40 -11.67
C ILE A 39 -2.36 -5.45 -10.43
N ARG A 40 -3.50 -6.15 -10.53
CA ARG A 40 -4.41 -6.38 -9.40
C ARG A 40 -3.71 -6.93 -8.16
N HIS A 41 -2.99 -8.04 -8.31
CA HIS A 41 -2.33 -8.69 -7.16
C HIS A 41 -1.26 -7.79 -6.54
N THR A 42 -0.52 -7.04 -7.35
CA THR A 42 0.48 -6.07 -6.88
C THR A 42 -0.16 -4.95 -6.06
N LEU A 43 -1.29 -4.39 -6.53
CA LEU A 43 -2.00 -3.33 -5.83
C LEU A 43 -2.64 -3.81 -4.52
N VAL A 44 -3.25 -5.01 -4.52
CA VAL A 44 -3.80 -5.63 -3.29
C VAL A 44 -2.71 -5.83 -2.25
N HIS A 45 -1.58 -6.45 -2.63
CA HIS A 45 -0.44 -6.63 -1.73
C HIS A 45 0.08 -5.28 -1.18
N THR A 46 0.12 -4.27 -2.03
CA THR A 46 0.59 -2.94 -1.63
C THR A 46 -0.33 -2.31 -0.59
N ALA A 47 -1.65 -2.37 -0.79
CA ALA A 47 -2.62 -1.87 0.18
C ALA A 47 -2.54 -2.68 1.49
N ASP A 48 -2.51 -4.01 1.41
CA ASP A 48 -2.45 -4.91 2.57
C ASP A 48 -1.20 -4.66 3.45
N CYS A 49 -0.11 -4.15 2.87
CA CYS A 49 1.08 -3.74 3.63
C CYS A 49 0.76 -2.62 4.64
N TYR A 50 -0.07 -1.63 4.27
CA TYR A 50 -0.53 -0.60 5.20
C TYR A 50 -1.45 -1.16 6.28
N HIS A 51 -2.39 -2.02 5.90
CA HIS A 51 -3.30 -2.67 6.83
C HIS A 51 -2.54 -3.51 7.86
N ALA A 52 -1.49 -4.20 7.42
CA ALA A 52 -0.67 -5.03 8.28
C ALA A 52 0.16 -4.18 9.25
N TRP A 53 0.94 -3.24 8.75
CA TRP A 53 1.89 -2.52 9.61
C TRP A 53 1.27 -1.37 10.38
N LEU A 54 0.38 -0.60 9.77
CA LEU A 54 -0.24 0.54 10.45
C LEU A 54 -1.53 0.10 11.15
N GLY A 55 -2.47 -0.49 10.40
CA GLY A 55 -3.78 -0.89 10.94
C GLY A 55 -3.67 -1.97 12.02
N SER A 56 -2.90 -3.02 11.78
CA SER A 56 -2.78 -4.16 12.68
C SER A 56 -1.63 -3.99 13.69
N PHE A 57 -0.39 -3.79 13.25
CA PHE A 57 0.75 -3.79 14.17
C PHE A 57 0.75 -2.57 15.10
N LEU A 58 0.63 -1.35 14.56
CA LEU A 58 0.66 -0.13 15.38
C LEU A 58 -0.68 0.13 16.08
N LEU A 59 -1.76 0.23 15.31
CA LEU A 59 -3.07 0.69 15.79
C LEU A 59 -3.97 -0.42 16.37
N LEU A 60 -3.60 -1.70 16.20
CA LEU A 60 -4.35 -2.86 16.71
C LEU A 60 -5.82 -2.93 16.26
N LYS A 61 -6.17 -2.33 15.12
CA LYS A 61 -7.56 -2.24 14.61
C LYS A 61 -8.06 -3.52 13.95
N THR A 62 -7.15 -4.37 13.48
CA THR A 62 -7.51 -5.65 12.85
C THR A 62 -6.46 -6.72 13.18
N LYS A 63 -6.87 -7.98 13.14
CA LYS A 63 -5.97 -9.16 13.16
C LYS A 63 -5.91 -9.88 11.82
N GLU A 64 -6.71 -9.43 10.84
CA GLU A 64 -6.81 -10.00 9.50
C GLU A 64 -6.49 -8.93 8.45
N PRO A 65 -5.26 -8.39 8.44
CA PRO A 65 -4.90 -7.29 7.54
C PRO A 65 -4.58 -7.74 6.10
N LEU A 66 -4.44 -9.05 5.85
CA LEU A 66 -4.02 -9.59 4.57
C LEU A 66 -5.19 -10.24 3.86
N THR A 67 -5.34 -9.94 2.57
CA THR A 67 -6.29 -10.62 1.69
C THR A 67 -5.82 -12.07 1.46
N PRO A 68 -6.67 -13.08 1.71
CA PRO A 68 -6.34 -14.47 1.41
C PRO A 68 -6.04 -14.66 -0.07
N LYS A 69 -4.97 -15.43 -0.39
CA LYS A 69 -4.50 -15.60 -1.77
C LYS A 69 -5.58 -16.10 -2.75
N ASN A 70 -6.46 -16.98 -2.28
CA ASN A 70 -7.56 -17.54 -3.07
C ASN A 70 -8.69 -16.54 -3.34
N GLU A 71 -8.73 -15.41 -2.63
CA GLU A 71 -9.76 -14.37 -2.73
C GLU A 71 -9.29 -13.16 -3.55
N ILE A 72 -7.97 -12.97 -3.74
CA ILE A 72 -7.41 -11.83 -4.48
C ILE A 72 -7.99 -11.73 -5.91
N LYS A 73 -8.28 -12.87 -6.53
CA LYS A 73 -8.87 -12.95 -7.88
C LYS A 73 -10.29 -12.37 -7.98
N ASP A 74 -10.98 -12.20 -6.85
CA ASP A 74 -12.35 -11.68 -6.79
C ASP A 74 -12.36 -10.20 -6.35
N VAL A 75 -11.19 -9.64 -5.99
CA VAL A 75 -11.04 -8.23 -5.59
C VAL A 75 -11.16 -7.33 -6.82
N THR A 76 -12.08 -6.38 -6.75
CA THR A 76 -12.28 -5.36 -7.79
C THR A 76 -11.36 -4.17 -7.60
N LEU A 77 -11.23 -3.33 -8.63
CA LEU A 77 -10.47 -2.08 -8.50
C LEU A 77 -11.09 -1.13 -7.46
N ASP A 78 -12.41 -1.10 -7.32
CA ASP A 78 -13.08 -0.27 -6.31
C ASP A 78 -12.77 -0.77 -4.88
N ASP A 79 -12.68 -2.08 -4.67
CA ASP A 79 -12.24 -2.65 -3.39
C ASP A 79 -10.81 -2.21 -3.04
N ILE A 80 -9.91 -2.18 -4.04
CA ILE A 80 -8.53 -1.72 -3.86
C ILE A 80 -8.51 -0.23 -3.50
N VAL A 81 -9.30 0.59 -4.19
CA VAL A 81 -9.43 2.02 -3.89
C VAL A 81 -9.92 2.22 -2.46
N ASN A 82 -10.94 1.48 -2.03
CA ASN A 82 -11.45 1.51 -0.66
C ASN A 82 -10.39 1.08 0.37
N ARG A 83 -9.60 0.04 0.07
CA ARG A 83 -8.49 -0.40 0.93
C ARG A 83 -7.42 0.68 1.09
N PHE A 84 -7.08 1.39 0.03
CA PHE A 84 -6.15 2.52 0.12
C PHE A 84 -6.76 3.73 0.85
N GLY A 85 -8.07 3.95 0.75
CA GLY A 85 -8.78 4.94 1.58
C GLY A 85 -8.64 4.62 3.08
N GLN A 86 -8.80 3.35 3.47
CA GLN A 86 -8.55 2.93 4.85
C GLN A 86 -7.07 3.05 5.26
N ALA A 87 -6.15 2.81 4.32
CA ALA A 87 -4.72 3.04 4.55
C ALA A 87 -4.41 4.52 4.85
N ASP A 88 -5.08 5.44 4.16
CA ASP A 88 -4.96 6.88 4.40
C ASP A 88 -5.42 7.26 5.82
N ASP A 89 -6.54 6.68 6.27
CA ASP A 89 -7.02 6.87 7.63
C ASP A 89 -6.01 6.35 8.67
N TYR A 90 -5.37 5.20 8.42
CA TYR A 90 -4.32 4.68 9.30
C TYR A 90 -3.10 5.59 9.35
N VAL A 91 -2.65 6.15 8.22
CA VAL A 91 -1.50 7.06 8.20
C VAL A 91 -1.80 8.32 8.99
N LYS A 92 -2.98 8.92 8.78
CA LYS A 92 -3.40 10.09 9.54
C LYS A 92 -3.41 9.79 11.04
N GLU A 93 -4.02 8.69 11.45
CA GLU A 93 -4.10 8.30 12.85
C GLU A 93 -2.73 7.99 13.45
N VAL A 94 -1.82 7.36 12.70
CA VAL A 94 -0.44 7.12 13.17
C VAL A 94 0.28 8.44 13.40
N LEU A 95 0.16 9.40 12.47
CA LEU A 95 0.78 10.72 12.61
C LEU A 95 0.22 11.51 13.80
N ASP A 96 -1.09 11.39 14.07
CA ASP A 96 -1.75 12.07 15.19
C ASP A 96 -1.46 11.38 16.54
N HIS A 97 -1.64 10.05 16.60
CA HIS A 97 -1.54 9.27 17.84
C HIS A 97 -0.11 9.15 18.37
N PHE A 98 0.87 9.02 17.46
CA PHE A 98 2.29 8.92 17.82
C PHE A 98 3.03 10.26 17.67
N ALA A 99 2.30 11.38 17.61
CA ALA A 99 2.90 12.71 17.58
C ALA A 99 3.83 12.91 18.78
N GLY A 100 5.11 13.19 18.52
CA GLY A 100 6.14 13.31 19.56
C GLY A 100 6.70 11.99 20.10
N GLN A 101 6.25 10.85 19.58
CA GLN A 101 6.70 9.50 19.97
C GLN A 101 7.02 8.62 18.75
N MET A 102 7.25 9.23 17.59
CA MET A 102 7.46 8.52 16.32
C MET A 102 8.73 7.65 16.34
N ASP A 103 9.71 7.99 17.16
CA ASP A 103 10.98 7.30 17.36
C ASP A 103 10.96 6.34 18.57
N GLU A 104 9.89 6.30 19.36
CA GLU A 104 9.76 5.38 20.48
C GLU A 104 9.57 3.94 19.98
N THR A 105 10.34 3.01 20.55
CA THR A 105 10.30 1.61 20.14
C THR A 105 9.10 0.89 20.73
N ILE A 106 8.33 0.25 19.87
CA ILE A 106 7.22 -0.63 20.26
C ILE A 106 7.64 -2.07 20.05
N SER A 107 7.62 -2.86 21.14
CA SER A 107 7.91 -4.29 21.12
C SER A 107 6.63 -5.10 21.30
N ARG A 108 6.27 -5.93 20.31
CA ARG A 108 5.09 -6.81 20.37
C ARG A 108 5.15 -7.95 19.38
N LYS A 109 4.32 -8.97 19.60
CA LYS A 109 4.04 -10.03 18.61
C LYS A 109 3.29 -9.44 17.42
N ILE A 110 3.53 -10.00 16.24
CA ILE A 110 2.80 -9.64 15.02
C ILE A 110 1.35 -10.15 15.15
N PRO A 111 0.32 -9.29 15.21
CA PRO A 111 -1.04 -9.73 15.57
C PRO A 111 -1.69 -10.71 14.58
N TRP A 112 -1.27 -10.70 13.32
CA TRP A 112 -1.82 -11.54 12.24
C TRP A 112 -0.94 -12.76 11.91
N ARG A 113 0.09 -13.03 12.71
CA ARG A 113 0.98 -14.19 12.51
C ARG A 113 1.20 -14.91 13.83
N ASP A 114 0.69 -16.13 13.90
CA ASP A 114 0.92 -17.02 15.04
C ASP A 114 2.34 -17.61 15.03
N GLY A 115 2.85 -17.94 16.21
CA GLY A 115 4.13 -18.62 16.38
C GLY A 115 5.37 -17.76 16.12
N VAL A 116 5.22 -16.48 15.81
CA VAL A 116 6.36 -15.57 15.59
C VAL A 116 6.79 -14.91 16.90
N ALA A 117 8.10 -14.81 17.11
CA ALA A 117 8.67 -14.05 18.23
C ALA A 117 8.28 -12.56 18.14
N PRO A 118 8.19 -11.85 19.29
CA PRO A 118 8.00 -10.40 19.27
C PRO A 118 9.07 -9.70 18.43
N ILE A 119 8.65 -8.65 17.71
CA ILE A 119 9.56 -7.76 17.00
C ILE A 119 9.50 -6.36 17.64
N SER A 120 10.56 -5.59 17.47
CA SER A 120 10.68 -4.22 17.98
C SER A 120 10.85 -3.24 16.83
N MET A 121 9.92 -2.30 16.66
CA MET A 121 9.92 -1.31 15.59
C MET A 121 9.42 0.04 16.10
N THR A 122 9.84 1.13 15.47
CA THR A 122 9.31 2.47 15.73
C THR A 122 8.17 2.79 14.76
N PRO A 123 7.17 3.62 15.15
CA PRO A 123 6.15 4.12 14.25
C PRO A 123 6.74 4.78 13.00
N GLU A 124 7.80 5.57 13.14
CA GLU A 124 8.49 6.22 12.02
C GLU A 124 9.02 5.21 11.00
N LYS A 125 9.69 4.15 11.47
CA LYS A 125 10.26 3.14 10.58
C LYS A 125 9.18 2.38 9.82
N LEU A 126 8.05 2.08 10.47
CA LEU A 126 6.93 1.41 9.83
C LEU A 126 6.22 2.32 8.83
N LEU A 127 6.05 3.60 9.16
CA LEU A 127 5.48 4.58 8.23
C LEU A 127 6.37 4.78 6.99
N PHE A 128 7.68 4.89 7.20
CA PHE A 128 8.65 4.94 6.11
C PHE A 128 8.64 3.66 5.26
N HIS A 129 8.54 2.50 5.91
CA HIS A 129 8.47 1.21 5.24
C HIS A 129 7.27 1.11 4.30
N VAL A 130 6.06 1.40 4.77
CA VAL A 130 4.86 1.24 3.94
C VAL A 130 4.87 2.20 2.74
N VAL A 131 5.35 3.43 2.91
CA VAL A 131 5.45 4.40 1.81
C VAL A 131 6.51 3.98 0.79
N THR A 132 7.72 3.64 1.24
CA THR A 132 8.78 3.20 0.32
C THR A 132 8.41 1.90 -0.41
N HIS A 133 7.70 0.99 0.28
CA HIS A 133 7.15 -0.23 -0.28
C HIS A 133 6.08 0.06 -1.34
N GLU A 134 5.22 1.06 -1.13
CA GLU A 134 4.28 1.52 -2.15
C GLU A 134 4.99 2.04 -3.39
N TYR A 135 5.99 2.92 -3.27
CA TYR A 135 6.74 3.40 -4.44
C TYR A 135 7.43 2.26 -5.20
N HIS A 136 7.99 1.29 -4.47
CA HIS A 136 8.61 0.12 -5.07
C HIS A 136 7.62 -0.67 -5.94
N HIS A 137 6.44 -1.00 -5.41
CA HIS A 137 5.43 -1.75 -6.15
C HIS A 137 4.69 -0.93 -7.19
N LYS A 138 4.51 0.38 -6.96
CA LYS A 138 4.05 1.32 -8.00
C LYS A 138 4.95 1.24 -9.21
N GLY A 139 6.28 1.31 -9.03
CA GLY A 139 7.25 1.13 -10.13
C GLY A 139 7.09 -0.20 -10.87
N GLN A 140 6.80 -1.29 -10.15
CA GLN A 140 6.51 -2.59 -10.79
C GLN A 140 5.23 -2.56 -11.62
N VAL A 141 4.15 -1.93 -11.12
CA VAL A 141 2.92 -1.75 -11.91
C VAL A 141 3.20 -0.93 -13.16
N MET A 142 3.97 0.16 -13.07
CA MET A 142 4.35 0.96 -14.26
C MET A 142 5.10 0.12 -15.30
N ALA A 143 5.99 -0.77 -14.86
CA ALA A 143 6.70 -1.67 -15.75
C ALA A 143 5.75 -2.69 -16.42
N MET A 144 4.80 -3.26 -15.67
CA MET A 144 3.77 -4.16 -16.22
C MET A 144 2.91 -3.45 -17.26
N VAL A 145 2.42 -2.24 -16.94
CA VAL A 145 1.64 -1.40 -17.87
C VAL A 145 2.42 -1.15 -19.16
N ARG A 146 3.72 -0.84 -19.08
CA ARG A 146 4.57 -0.64 -20.25
C ARG A 146 4.74 -1.93 -21.06
N GLN A 147 4.88 -3.08 -20.40
CA GLN A 147 5.00 -4.39 -21.07
C GLN A 147 3.72 -4.79 -21.83
N LEU A 148 2.56 -4.34 -21.36
CA LEU A 148 1.28 -4.50 -22.04
C LEU A 148 1.09 -3.53 -23.23
N GLY A 149 2.07 -2.66 -23.49
CA GLY A 149 2.07 -1.75 -24.64
C GLY A 149 1.50 -0.36 -24.37
N TYR A 150 1.12 -0.05 -23.12
CA TYR A 150 0.59 1.26 -22.74
C TYR A 150 1.70 2.26 -22.36
N GLU A 151 1.37 3.55 -22.44
CA GLU A 151 2.19 4.60 -21.84
C GLU A 151 1.70 4.88 -20.40
N PRO A 152 2.47 4.53 -19.37
CA PRO A 152 2.06 4.72 -17.99
C PRO A 152 2.16 6.22 -17.60
N PRO A 153 1.32 6.70 -16.67
CA PRO A 153 1.27 8.11 -16.30
C PRO A 153 2.53 8.58 -15.55
N ASN A 154 2.75 9.89 -15.45
CA ASN A 154 3.77 10.38 -14.52
C ASN A 154 3.29 10.18 -13.06
N THR A 155 4.09 9.48 -12.25
CA THR A 155 3.80 9.26 -10.83
C THR A 155 4.95 9.70 -9.91
N ASP A 156 5.82 10.57 -10.42
CA ASP A 156 6.85 11.25 -9.65
C ASP A 156 6.23 12.28 -8.70
N VAL A 157 6.77 12.39 -7.49
CA VAL A 157 6.35 13.39 -6.50
C VAL A 157 6.59 14.82 -6.99
N LEU A 158 7.60 15.04 -7.85
CA LEU A 158 7.85 16.36 -8.44
C LEU A 158 6.73 16.82 -9.38
N GLY A 159 5.86 15.90 -9.81
CA GLY A 159 4.68 16.20 -10.63
C GLY A 159 3.40 16.47 -9.83
N THR A 160 3.43 16.38 -8.49
CA THR A 160 2.24 16.61 -7.67
C THR A 160 2.01 18.11 -7.44
N PRO A 161 0.76 18.58 -7.33
CA PRO A 161 0.46 19.96 -6.93
C PRO A 161 1.04 20.27 -5.53
N ASP A 162 1.39 21.54 -5.32
CA ASP A 162 1.76 22.09 -4.00
C ASP A 162 0.56 22.17 -3.04
#